data_AF-A0A076N2M0-F1
#
_entry.id   AF-A0A076N2M0-F1
#
_cell.length_a   1.000
_cell.length_b   1.000
_cell.length_c   1.000
_cell.angle_alpha   90.00
_cell.angle_beta   90.00
_cell.angle_gamma   90.00
#
_symmetry.space_group_name_H-M   'P 1'
#
loop_
_entity.id
_entity.type
_entity.pdbx_description
1 polymer ?
#
loop_
_entity_poly.entity_id
_entity_poly.type
_entity_poly.pdbx_seq_one_letter_code
_entity_poly.pdbx_strand_id
1 'polypeptide(L)' 'MTGIETTAGRIADRGVLLDVGRATGDDGELPDGFAITVEHLEATIAAQGATACDGRGDLLLVRTGRLTRARPRTRKR' A
#
# COMPACT_ATOMS: atom_id res chain seq x y z
N MET A 1 3.92 25.06 18.48
CA MET A 1 4.58 24.11 17.56
C MET A 1 3.56 23.06 17.18
N THR A 2 3.21 22.92 15.90
CA THR A 2 2.04 22.14 15.44
C THR A 2 2.27 21.45 14.08
N GLY A 3 3.51 21.40 13.59
CA GLY A 3 3.86 20.75 12.32
C GLY A 3 4.21 19.27 12.46
N ILE A 4 4.85 18.70 11.43
CA ILE A 4 5.22 17.27 11.33
C ILE A 4 6.14 16.83 12.47
N GLU A 5 6.90 17.75 13.06
CA GLU A 5 7.74 17.53 14.24
C GLU A 5 6.99 16.87 15.41
N THR A 6 5.69 17.12 15.54
CA THR A 6 4.85 16.61 16.64
C THR A 6 4.57 15.12 16.51
N THR A 7 4.87 14.56 15.34
CA THR A 7 4.60 13.17 14.95
C THR A 7 5.90 12.42 14.62
N ALA A 8 7.07 13.07 14.69
CA ALA A 8 8.35 12.46 14.31
C ALA A 8 8.64 11.13 15.02
N GLY A 9 8.27 10.99 16.30
CA GLY A 9 8.42 9.76 17.07
C GLY A 9 7.38 8.66 16.78
N ARG A 10 6.43 8.88 15.86
CA ARG A 10 5.33 7.95 15.55
C ARG A 10 5.38 7.37 14.12
N ILE A 11 6.37 7.77 13.32
CA ILE A 11 6.46 7.38 11.90
C ILE A 11 7.30 6.11 11.69
N ALA A 12 7.97 5.61 12.75
CA ALA A 12 8.70 4.35 12.74
C ALA A 12 7.95 3.30 13.56
N ASP A 13 7.18 2.45 12.89
CA ASP A 13 6.41 1.36 13.49
C ASP A 13 6.30 0.16 12.52
N ARG A 14 5.52 -0.85 12.88
CA ARG A 14 5.22 -2.00 12.02
C ARG A 14 4.52 -1.54 10.74
N GLY A 15 5.09 -1.94 9.60
CA GLY A 15 4.49 -1.72 8.28
C GLY A 15 3.73 -2.95 7.80
N VAL A 16 2.58 -2.74 7.17
CA VAL A 16 1.79 -3.78 6.51
C VAL A 16 1.61 -3.41 5.04
N LEU A 17 1.98 -4.31 4.12
CA LEU A 17 1.79 -4.11 2.69
C LEU A 17 0.52 -4.79 2.22
N LEU A 18 -0.38 -4.04 1.60
CA LEU A 18 -1.51 -4.56 0.82
C LEU A 18 -1.28 -4.29 -0.67
N ASP A 19 -0.98 -5.35 -1.42
CA ASP A 19 -0.76 -5.29 -2.86
C ASP A 19 -2.07 -5.41 -3.65
N VAL A 20 -2.92 -4.39 -3.52
CA VAL A 20 -4.23 -4.30 -4.18
C VAL A 20 -4.09 -4.37 -5.70
N GLY A 21 -3.03 -3.75 -6.25
CA GLY A 21 -2.71 -3.85 -7.68
C GLY A 21 -2.56 -5.30 -8.15
N ARG A 22 -1.86 -6.14 -7.37
CA ARG A 22 -1.76 -7.58 -7.67
C ARG A 22 -3.05 -8.35 -7.41
N ALA A 23 -3.83 -7.97 -6.40
CA ALA A 23 -5.04 -8.70 -6.03
C ALA A 23 -6.21 -8.46 -7.00
N THR A 24 -6.36 -7.25 -7.53
CA THR A 24 -7.56 -6.86 -8.31
C THR A 24 -7.25 -6.10 -9.60
N GLY A 25 -5.98 -5.74 -9.84
CA GLY A 25 -5.54 -5.04 -11.04
C GLY A 25 -5.12 -5.97 -12.17
N ASP A 26 -4.88 -5.38 -13.33
CA ASP A 26 -4.33 -6.08 -14.49
C ASP A 26 -2.80 -5.95 -14.47
N ASP A 27 -2.08 -7.07 -14.66
CA ASP A 27 -0.62 -7.16 -14.52
C ASP A 27 -0.03 -6.54 -13.24
N GLY A 28 -0.82 -6.47 -12.16
CA GLY A 28 -0.41 -5.86 -10.90
C GLY A 28 -0.62 -4.35 -10.80
N GLU A 29 -1.39 -3.75 -11.72
CA GLU A 29 -1.69 -2.32 -11.77
C GLU A 29 -3.20 -2.04 -11.77
N LEU A 30 -3.62 -1.05 -10.98
CA LEU A 30 -5.00 -0.57 -11.00
C LEU A 30 -5.21 0.44 -12.14
N PRO A 31 -6.39 0.45 -12.77
CA PRO A 31 -6.76 1.49 -13.73
C PRO A 31 -6.68 2.90 -13.14
N ASP A 32 -6.43 3.89 -13.98
CA ASP A 32 -6.50 5.29 -13.56
C ASP A 32 -7.91 5.64 -13.05
N GLY A 33 -7.99 6.29 -11.90
CA GLY A 33 -9.27 6.64 -11.26
C GLY A 33 -9.97 5.49 -10.53
N PHE A 34 -9.37 4.29 -10.44
CA PHE A 34 -9.93 3.18 -9.69
C PHE A 34 -10.12 3.54 -8.20
N ALA A 35 -11.36 3.42 -7.71
CA ALA A 35 -11.70 3.67 -6.32
C ALA A 35 -11.42 2.43 -5.46
N ILE A 36 -10.41 2.53 -4.59
CA ILE A 36 -10.14 1.48 -3.60
C ILE A 36 -11.15 1.63 -2.47
N THR A 37 -11.82 0.52 -2.14
CA THR A 37 -12.86 0.44 -1.10
C THR A 37 -12.41 -0.52 -0.01
N VAL A 38 -13.17 -0.57 1.09
CA VAL A 38 -12.90 -1.49 2.21
C VAL A 38 -12.89 -2.95 1.72
N GLU A 39 -13.83 -3.32 0.85
CA GLU A 39 -13.95 -4.67 0.30
C GLU A 39 -12.69 -5.08 -0.47
N HIS A 40 -12.07 -4.13 -1.19
CA HIS A 40 -10.80 -4.39 -1.87
C HIS A 40 -9.65 -4.65 -0.88
N LEU A 41 -9.63 -3.94 0.25
CA LEU A 41 -8.61 -4.13 1.29
C LEU A 41 -8.80 -5.48 1.98
N GLU A 42 -10.02 -5.82 2.39
CA GLU A 42 -10.36 -7.09 3.02
C GLU A 42 -10.06 -8.28 2.09
N ALA A 43 -10.43 -8.18 0.81
CA ALA A 43 -10.10 -9.19 -0.19
C ALA A 43 -8.57 -9.33 -0.37
N THR A 44 -7.82 -8.24 -0.34
CA THR A 44 -6.35 -8.27 -0.43
C THR A 44 -5.73 -8.91 0.81
N ILE A 45 -6.23 -8.60 2.01
CA ILE A 45 -5.78 -9.23 3.27
C ILE A 45 -6.03 -10.73 3.21
N ALA A 46 -7.24 -11.14 2.80
CA ALA A 46 -7.61 -12.55 2.68
C ALA A 46 -6.72 -13.29 1.66
N ALA A 47 -6.42 -12.67 0.52
CA ALA A 47 -5.57 -13.25 -0.52
C ALA A 47 -4.09 -13.37 -0.10
N GLN A 48 -3.58 -12.42 0.69
CA GLN A 48 -2.19 -12.40 1.14
C GLN A 48 -1.94 -13.20 2.44
N GLY A 49 -2.99 -13.44 3.22
CA GLY A 49 -2.94 -14.23 4.46
C GLY A 49 -2.44 -13.45 5.68
N ALA A 50 -2.11 -14.19 6.75
CA ALA A 50 -1.95 -13.64 8.11
C ALA A 50 -0.90 -12.53 8.28
N THR A 51 0.10 -12.45 7.40
CA THR A 51 1.11 -11.38 7.44
C THR A 51 0.56 -10.02 6.99
N ALA A 52 -0.55 -10.02 6.27
CA ALA A 52 -1.24 -8.84 5.76
C ALA A 52 -2.30 -8.30 6.71
N CYS A 53 -2.56 -8.96 7.85
CA CYS A 53 -3.49 -8.43 8.84
C CYS A 53 -2.95 -7.13 9.44
N ASP A 54 -3.73 -6.07 9.31
CA ASP A 54 -3.51 -4.78 9.96
C ASP A 54 -4.04 -4.79 11.39
N GLY A 55 -3.47 -3.90 12.19
CA GLY A 55 -3.75 -3.70 13.59
C GLY A 55 -3.53 -2.25 13.96
N ARG A 56 -3.98 -1.91 15.17
CA ARG A 56 -3.90 -0.53 15.66
C ARG A 56 -2.44 -0.09 15.76
N GLY A 57 -2.12 1.02 15.08
CA GLY A 57 -0.77 1.60 15.06
C GLY A 57 0.07 1.19 13.86
N ASP A 58 -0.38 0.20 13.08
CA ASP A 58 0.34 -0.18 11.86
C ASP A 58 0.33 0.93 10.81
N LEU A 59 1.43 0.98 10.05
CA LEU A 59 1.56 1.80 8.87
C LEU A 59 1.17 0.98 7.64
N LEU A 60 -0.03 1.20 7.14
CA LEU A 60 -0.55 0.50 5.97
C LEU A 60 0.01 1.11 4.67
N LEU A 61 0.73 0.29 3.90
CA LEU A 61 1.19 0.61 2.56
C LEU A 61 0.28 -0.07 1.53
N VAL A 62 -0.54 0.71 0.83
CA VAL A 62 -1.39 0.21 -0.25
C VAL A 62 -0.64 0.35 -1.58
N ARG A 63 -0.26 -0.77 -2.19
CA ARG A 63 0.39 -0.79 -3.50
C ARG A 63 -0.65 -0.89 -4.62
N THR A 64 -0.63 0.09 -5.52
CA THR A 64 -1.56 0.22 -6.66
C THR A 64 -0.92 -0.04 -8.02
N GLY A 65 0.41 -0.18 -8.09
CA GLY A 65 1.18 -0.30 -9.35
C GLY A 65 1.54 1.03 -10.02
N ARG A 66 0.84 2.13 -9.69
CA ARG A 66 1.00 3.45 -10.36
C ARG A 66 2.43 3.98 -10.42
N LEU A 67 3.19 3.87 -9.32
CA LEU A 67 4.56 4.40 -9.27
C LEU A 67 5.52 3.60 -10.18
N THR A 68 5.31 2.29 -10.30
CA THR A 68 6.09 1.42 -11.19
C THR A 68 5.82 1.78 -12.66
N ARG A 69 4.55 2.04 -13.01
CA ARG A 69 4.13 2.53 -14.35
C ARG A 69 4.76 3.87 -14.70
N ALA A 70 4.73 4.81 -13.75
CA ALA A 70 5.17 6.18 -13.97
C ALA A 70 6.69 6.34 -13.97
N ARG A 71 7.42 5.42 -13.34
CA ARG A 71 8.88 5.50 -13.23
C ARG A 71 9.54 4.83 -14.44
N PRO A 72 10.36 5.54 -15.22
CA PRO A 72 11.19 4.91 -16.25
C PRO A 72 12.02 3.79 -15.63
N ARG A 73 12.09 2.62 -16.27
CA ARG A 73 12.91 1.49 -15.80
C ARG A 73 14.39 1.80 -16.04
N THR A 74 14.95 2.78 -15.32
CA THR A 74 16.39 2.94 -15.21
C THR A 74 16.90 1.82 -14.34
N ARG A 75 17.39 0.76 -14.98
CA ARG A 75 18.04 -0.37 -14.33
C ARG A 75 19.34 0.14 -13.71
N LYS A 76 19.30 0.55 -12.44
CA LYS A 76 20.52 0.81 -11.68
C LYS A 76 21.11 -0.56 -11.36
N ARG A 77 22.18 -0.91 -12.09
CA ARG A 77 23.06 -2.03 -11.75
C ARG A 77 23.69 -1.79 -10.40
#